data_AF-A0A661T5L9-F1
#
_entry.id   AF-A0A661T5L9-F1
#
_cell.length_a   1.000
_cell.length_b   1.000
_cell.length_c   1.000
_cell.angle_alpha   90.00
_cell.angle_beta   90.00
_cell.angle_gamma   90.00
#
_symmetry.space_group_name_H-M   'P 1'
#
loop_
_entity.id
_entity.type
_entity.pdbx_description
1 polymer ?
#
loop_
_entity_poly.entity_id
_entity_poly.type
_entity_poly.pdbx_seq_one_letter_code
_entity_poly.pdbx_strand_id
1 'polypeptide(L)'
;QEKSIYVFMAANQYGTTFAEQLIEQGVQIGWNTRLVPFGPDISAAVFALGFANRAGMSFGGIQPGDYKKMLAYQKNRIFAFVNALGDVNAEWAANAAGAINWGFPTIADTDIPEILPTGICTYEHIVANVPLEEMSQKSIEVRGLKVTVSEIDIPLAYGPAFEGERVRKDDLYLEMGGSKTQCTELCKMADMNAIEDGKVEVIGPDVTDIKKGDSLPLGIFVQVAGREMQEDFEPILERQIHHLINYAQYIMHIGQRDISWIRVSGNAIEKGFTLKDIGVILHAKFHQDFGSILDKVQVTLYTKKKDVDELTKTARAEYKKRDERVENMTDETTETFYSCTLCQSFAPSHVCVVSPERTGLCGAYNWMDCKASYQINPTGPNQPVEKGECLDPVLGQWKGVNEFVYKASRQAIDHYNFYSVVHDPMTTCGCCECIAAVLPGCNGVMTVNREYSGMTPCGMKFSTLAGVMGGGQSTPGFVGHGKFNLTQRKFIAGDGGLKRLVWMPTSLKEELRERLIMRGKEEGIPDLIDRIADETVGTTEEEVLAYLKEKDHPALKMDPIVG
;
A
#
# COMPACT_ATOMS: atom_id res chain seq x y z
N GLN A 1 -7.55 4.16 -19.49
CA GLN A 1 -6.69 3.69 -18.38
C GLN A 1 -6.03 4.85 -17.65
N GLU A 2 -5.34 5.75 -18.34
CA GLU A 2 -4.67 6.94 -17.77
C GLU A 2 -5.58 7.83 -16.90
N LYS A 3 -6.85 8.00 -17.31
CA LYS A 3 -7.85 8.74 -16.55
C LYS A 3 -8.34 8.01 -15.28
N SER A 4 -7.77 6.85 -14.95
CA SER A 4 -8.10 6.03 -13.77
C SER A 4 -9.55 5.53 -13.69
N ILE A 5 -10.23 5.37 -14.83
CA ILE A 5 -11.62 4.89 -14.92
C ILE A 5 -11.67 3.37 -15.12
N TYR A 6 -12.65 2.70 -14.52
CA TYR A 6 -12.98 1.30 -14.82
C TYR A 6 -13.66 1.18 -16.18
N VAL A 7 -13.14 0.30 -17.04
CA VAL A 7 -13.70 -0.05 -18.34
C VAL A 7 -14.22 -1.47 -18.26
N PHE A 8 -15.53 -1.64 -18.42
CA PHE A 8 -16.18 -2.94 -18.50
C PHE A 8 -16.45 -3.26 -19.97
N MET A 9 -15.86 -4.33 -20.47
CA MET A 9 -15.90 -4.70 -21.89
C MET A 9 -16.82 -5.89 -22.09
N ALA A 10 -17.76 -5.77 -23.01
CA ALA A 10 -18.70 -6.82 -23.37
C ALA A 10 -19.01 -6.74 -24.87
N ALA A 11 -19.66 -7.79 -25.38
CA ALA A 11 -20.05 -7.94 -26.77
C ALA A 11 -18.88 -8.22 -27.75
N ASN A 12 -19.25 -8.78 -28.88
CA ASN A 12 -18.37 -9.06 -30.02
C ASN A 12 -19.02 -8.50 -31.28
N GLN A 13 -18.18 -8.11 -32.22
CA GLN A 13 -18.62 -7.74 -33.55
C GLN A 13 -17.54 -8.13 -34.56
N TYR A 14 -17.96 -8.61 -35.73
CA TYR A 14 -17.06 -9.07 -36.80
C TYR A 14 -16.03 -10.13 -36.35
N GLY A 15 -16.41 -10.98 -35.39
CA GLY A 15 -15.57 -12.09 -34.92
C GLY A 15 -14.45 -11.70 -33.96
N THR A 16 -14.48 -10.49 -33.40
CA THR A 16 -13.56 -10.02 -32.35
C THR A 16 -14.30 -9.25 -31.26
N THR A 17 -13.64 -9.07 -30.13
CA THR A 17 -14.10 -8.27 -28.99
C THR A 17 -13.13 -7.12 -28.73
N PHE A 18 -13.59 -6.07 -28.04
CA PHE A 18 -12.70 -4.99 -27.62
C PHE A 18 -11.53 -5.52 -26.76
N ALA A 19 -11.78 -6.54 -25.94
CA ALA A 19 -10.75 -7.17 -25.12
C ALA A 19 -9.68 -7.89 -25.96
N GLU A 20 -10.08 -8.62 -27.01
CA GLU A 20 -9.15 -9.29 -27.93
C GLU A 20 -8.31 -8.28 -28.71
N GLN A 21 -8.94 -7.21 -29.22
CA GLN A 21 -8.22 -6.13 -29.89
C GLN A 21 -7.16 -5.48 -29.00
N LEU A 22 -7.47 -5.27 -27.71
CA LEU A 22 -6.50 -4.76 -26.73
C LEU A 22 -5.33 -5.74 -26.50
N ILE A 23 -5.64 -7.03 -26.36
CA ILE A 23 -4.62 -8.08 -26.19
C ILE A 23 -3.71 -8.15 -27.42
N GLU A 24 -4.26 -8.07 -28.63
CA GLU A 24 -3.49 -8.05 -29.89
C GLU A 24 -2.52 -6.88 -29.97
N GLN A 25 -2.86 -5.74 -29.35
CA GLN A 25 -2.00 -4.56 -29.22
C GLN A 25 -1.07 -4.61 -27.98
N GLY A 26 -1.02 -5.73 -27.26
CA GLY A 26 -0.15 -5.90 -26.08
C GLY A 26 -0.63 -5.14 -24.84
N VAL A 27 -1.90 -4.71 -24.79
CA VAL A 27 -2.47 -4.02 -23.62
C VAL A 27 -2.89 -5.04 -22.57
N GLN A 28 -2.43 -4.84 -21.33
CA GLN A 28 -2.78 -5.70 -20.21
C GLN A 28 -4.20 -5.43 -19.71
N ILE A 29 -5.03 -6.47 -19.66
CA ILE A 29 -6.40 -6.42 -19.17
C ILE A 29 -6.58 -7.17 -17.83
N GLY A 30 -7.62 -6.82 -17.08
CA GLY A 30 -7.99 -7.43 -15.81
C GLY A 30 -8.48 -6.42 -14.76
N TRP A 31 -8.83 -6.93 -13.59
CA TRP A 31 -9.28 -6.11 -12.45
C TRP A 31 -8.22 -5.12 -11.98
N ASN A 32 -6.95 -5.53 -11.97
CA ASN A 32 -5.83 -4.68 -11.53
C ASN A 32 -5.66 -3.49 -12.50
N THR A 33 -5.69 -3.75 -13.81
CA THR A 33 -5.54 -2.71 -14.83
C THR A 33 -6.82 -1.90 -15.07
N ARG A 34 -7.91 -2.24 -14.37
CA ARG A 34 -9.26 -1.66 -14.49
C ARG A 34 -9.90 -1.85 -15.88
N LEU A 35 -9.39 -2.77 -16.69
CA LEU A 35 -9.92 -3.14 -18.00
C LEU A 35 -10.53 -4.55 -17.90
N VAL A 36 -11.82 -4.64 -17.59
CA VAL A 36 -12.46 -5.90 -17.17
C VAL A 36 -13.32 -6.47 -18.29
N PRO A 37 -12.92 -7.60 -18.93
CA PRO A 37 -13.79 -8.30 -19.87
C PRO A 37 -14.87 -9.09 -19.13
N PHE A 38 -16.14 -8.90 -19.50
CA PHE A 38 -17.26 -9.66 -18.95
C PHE A 38 -17.71 -10.81 -19.84
N GLY A 39 -17.58 -10.68 -21.16
CA GLY A 39 -17.90 -11.77 -22.08
C GLY A 39 -18.10 -11.29 -23.52
N PRO A 40 -18.07 -12.20 -24.48
CA PRO A 40 -18.24 -11.88 -25.90
C PRO A 40 -19.70 -11.59 -26.27
N ASP A 41 -20.68 -11.92 -25.42
CA ASP A 41 -22.09 -11.66 -25.70
C ASP A 41 -22.50 -10.29 -25.16
N ILE A 42 -23.38 -9.59 -25.89
CA ILE A 42 -23.92 -8.29 -25.44
C ILE A 42 -24.68 -8.41 -24.11
N SER A 43 -25.28 -9.58 -23.83
CA SER A 43 -25.92 -9.86 -22.55
C SER A 43 -24.97 -9.71 -21.35
N ALA A 44 -23.66 -9.86 -21.55
CA ALA A 44 -22.66 -9.66 -20.49
C ALA A 44 -22.56 -8.20 -20.01
N ALA A 45 -23.07 -7.22 -20.79
CA ALA A 45 -23.16 -5.83 -20.36
C ALA A 45 -23.99 -5.66 -19.07
N VAL A 46 -24.93 -6.58 -18.79
CA VAL A 46 -25.73 -6.59 -17.56
C VAL A 46 -24.86 -6.66 -16.29
N PHE A 47 -23.67 -7.28 -16.36
CA PHE A 47 -22.78 -7.38 -15.21
C PHE A 47 -22.21 -6.03 -14.79
N ALA A 48 -22.04 -5.08 -15.72
CA ALA A 48 -21.64 -3.70 -15.41
C ALA A 48 -22.74 -2.97 -14.62
N LEU A 49 -24.00 -3.08 -15.05
CA LEU A 49 -25.14 -2.50 -14.35
C LEU A 49 -25.36 -3.18 -12.98
N GLY A 50 -25.17 -4.50 -12.92
CA GLY A 50 -25.22 -5.26 -11.66
C GLY A 50 -24.10 -4.88 -10.69
N PHE A 51 -22.89 -4.61 -11.18
CA PHE A 51 -21.78 -4.07 -10.39
C PHE A 51 -22.14 -2.70 -9.82
N ALA A 52 -22.67 -1.81 -10.65
CA ALA A 52 -23.12 -0.49 -10.23
C ALA A 52 -24.24 -0.59 -9.16
N ASN A 53 -25.23 -1.46 -9.32
CA ASN A 53 -26.30 -1.66 -8.33
C ASN A 53 -25.78 -2.17 -6.99
N ARG A 54 -24.78 -3.07 -7.02
CA ARG A 54 -24.12 -3.53 -5.79
C ARG A 54 -23.42 -2.39 -5.07
N ALA A 55 -22.87 -1.39 -5.77
CA ALA A 55 -22.33 -0.20 -5.12
C ALA A 55 -23.41 0.59 -4.36
N GLY A 56 -24.62 0.73 -4.93
CA GLY A 56 -25.76 1.35 -4.24
C GLY A 56 -26.22 0.59 -2.99
N MET A 57 -26.24 -0.74 -3.04
CA MET A 57 -26.60 -1.56 -1.87
C MET A 57 -25.51 -1.53 -0.80
N SER A 58 -24.25 -1.75 -1.19
CA SER A 58 -23.13 -1.88 -0.26
C SER A 58 -22.70 -0.55 0.38
N PHE A 59 -22.64 0.53 -0.41
CA PHE A 59 -22.15 1.83 0.06
C PHE A 59 -23.28 2.84 0.32
N GLY A 60 -24.35 2.78 -0.47
CA GLY A 60 -25.53 3.62 -0.28
C GLY A 60 -26.50 3.07 0.77
N GLY A 61 -26.31 1.83 1.25
CA GLY A 61 -27.21 1.19 2.22
C GLY A 61 -28.63 0.97 1.68
N ILE A 62 -28.79 0.94 0.36
CA ILE A 62 -30.11 0.87 -0.29
C ILE A 62 -30.67 -0.54 -0.16
N GLN A 63 -31.88 -0.64 0.39
CA GLN A 63 -32.53 -1.92 0.60
C GLN A 63 -32.96 -2.57 -0.73
N PRO A 64 -32.86 -3.91 -0.86
CA PRO A 64 -33.40 -4.61 -2.02
C PRO A 64 -34.87 -4.27 -2.27
N GLY A 65 -35.22 -3.93 -3.51
CA GLY A 65 -36.58 -3.54 -3.91
C GLY A 65 -36.86 -2.02 -3.91
N ASP A 66 -36.02 -1.19 -3.27
CA ASP A 66 -36.16 0.28 -3.31
C ASP A 66 -35.56 0.86 -4.60
N TYR A 67 -36.23 0.58 -5.74
CA TYR A 67 -35.75 0.96 -7.06
C TYR A 67 -35.60 2.48 -7.23
N LYS A 68 -36.46 3.28 -6.60
CA LYS A 68 -36.40 4.75 -6.70
C LYS A 68 -35.11 5.30 -6.10
N LYS A 69 -34.77 4.87 -4.88
CA LYS A 69 -33.49 5.25 -4.27
C LYS A 69 -32.30 4.71 -5.04
N MET A 70 -32.41 3.48 -5.56
CA MET A 70 -31.36 2.90 -6.39
C MET A 70 -31.08 3.79 -7.60
N LEU A 71 -32.07 4.04 -8.47
CA LEU A 71 -31.86 4.85 -9.68
C LEU A 71 -31.36 6.27 -9.35
N ALA A 72 -31.86 6.89 -8.27
CA ALA A 72 -31.37 8.19 -7.81
C ALA A 72 -29.90 8.14 -7.34
N TYR A 73 -29.49 7.09 -6.64
CA TYR A 73 -28.10 6.90 -6.22
C TYR A 73 -27.19 6.71 -7.44
N GLN A 74 -27.61 5.88 -8.39
CA GLN A 74 -26.84 5.56 -9.60
C GLN A 74 -26.60 6.82 -10.43
N LYS A 75 -27.64 7.62 -10.66
CA LYS A 75 -27.53 8.92 -11.33
C LYS A 75 -26.56 9.88 -10.63
N ASN A 76 -26.61 9.97 -9.31
CA ASN A 76 -25.90 11.02 -8.56
C ASN A 76 -24.51 10.62 -8.03
N ARG A 77 -24.23 9.32 -7.92
CA ARG A 77 -23.01 8.81 -7.25
C ARG A 77 -22.15 7.92 -8.14
N ILE A 78 -22.73 7.28 -9.15
CA ILE A 78 -21.99 6.38 -10.06
C ILE A 78 -21.79 7.08 -11.39
N PHE A 79 -20.59 7.60 -11.62
CA PHE A 79 -20.22 8.32 -12.84
C PHE A 79 -19.88 7.34 -13.98
N ALA A 80 -20.86 6.56 -14.43
CA ALA A 80 -20.72 5.62 -15.54
C ALA A 80 -21.37 6.14 -16.83
N PHE A 81 -20.83 5.70 -17.97
CA PHE A 81 -21.31 5.96 -19.32
C PHE A 81 -21.09 4.70 -20.18
N VAL A 82 -21.80 4.60 -21.29
CA VAL A 82 -21.68 3.50 -22.27
C VAL A 82 -21.00 4.05 -23.51
N ASN A 83 -19.92 3.41 -23.95
CA ASN A 83 -19.36 3.63 -25.28
C ASN A 83 -19.80 2.47 -26.18
N ALA A 84 -20.70 2.74 -27.12
CA ALA A 84 -21.16 1.78 -28.11
C ALA A 84 -20.29 1.90 -29.36
N LEU A 85 -19.30 1.02 -29.49
CA LEU A 85 -18.28 1.08 -30.55
C LEU A 85 -18.62 0.14 -31.70
N GLY A 86 -18.78 0.66 -32.92
CA GLY A 86 -19.16 -0.08 -34.12
C GLY A 86 -20.65 -0.06 -34.41
N ASP A 87 -21.12 -1.01 -35.25
CA ASP A 87 -22.52 -1.02 -35.71
C ASP A 87 -23.47 -1.33 -34.54
N VAL A 88 -24.33 -0.38 -34.18
CA VAL A 88 -25.30 -0.56 -33.09
C VAL A 88 -26.56 -1.25 -33.60
N ASN A 89 -26.61 -2.57 -33.46
CA ASN A 89 -27.81 -3.35 -33.77
C ASN A 89 -28.92 -3.18 -32.72
N ALA A 90 -30.11 -3.73 -32.98
CA ALA A 90 -31.27 -3.59 -32.09
C ALA A 90 -31.04 -4.12 -30.66
N GLU A 91 -30.24 -5.18 -30.51
CA GLU A 91 -29.94 -5.76 -29.19
C GLU A 91 -28.98 -4.87 -28.39
N TRP A 92 -27.96 -4.31 -29.04
CA TRP A 92 -27.05 -3.34 -28.44
C TRP A 92 -27.78 -2.06 -28.06
N ALA A 93 -28.63 -1.55 -28.96
CA ALA A 93 -29.47 -0.39 -28.69
C ALA A 93 -30.38 -0.61 -27.47
N ALA A 94 -30.99 -1.80 -27.34
CA ALA A 94 -31.84 -2.12 -26.20
C ALA A 94 -31.06 -2.15 -24.87
N ASN A 95 -29.85 -2.73 -24.87
CA ASN A 95 -29.00 -2.77 -23.68
C ASN A 95 -28.49 -1.37 -23.29
N ALA A 96 -28.07 -0.55 -24.27
CA ALA A 96 -27.65 0.83 -24.06
C ALA A 96 -28.80 1.70 -23.54
N ALA A 97 -30.01 1.56 -24.11
CA ALA A 97 -31.21 2.23 -23.63
C ALA A 97 -31.58 1.80 -22.20
N GLY A 98 -31.32 0.54 -21.83
CA GLY A 98 -31.41 0.04 -20.47
C GLY A 98 -30.56 0.87 -19.50
N ALA A 99 -29.30 1.14 -19.85
CA ALA A 99 -28.37 1.91 -19.02
C ALA A 99 -28.79 3.37 -18.81
N ILE A 100 -29.51 3.98 -19.76
CA ILE A 100 -30.06 5.34 -19.62
C ILE A 100 -30.95 5.44 -18.38
N ASN A 101 -31.71 4.40 -18.03
CA ASN A 101 -32.56 4.41 -16.82
C ASN A 101 -31.76 4.60 -15.53
N TRP A 102 -30.49 4.20 -15.51
CA TRP A 102 -29.56 4.40 -14.39
C TRP A 102 -28.92 5.81 -14.39
N GLY A 103 -29.25 6.65 -15.37
CA GLY A 103 -28.63 7.95 -15.61
C GLY A 103 -27.28 7.86 -16.31
N PHE A 104 -27.00 6.74 -17.00
CA PHE A 104 -25.75 6.53 -17.73
C PHE A 104 -25.96 6.86 -19.21
N PRO A 105 -25.29 7.90 -19.75
CA PRO A 105 -25.43 8.27 -21.15
C PRO A 105 -24.73 7.26 -22.05
N THR A 106 -25.18 7.17 -23.30
CA THR A 106 -24.55 6.39 -24.36
C THR A 106 -23.87 7.32 -25.35
N ILE A 107 -22.63 7.01 -25.70
CA ILE A 107 -21.84 7.70 -26.71
C ILE A 107 -21.49 6.66 -27.77
N ALA A 108 -21.76 6.97 -29.03
CA ALA A 108 -21.49 6.08 -30.15
C ALA A 108 -20.57 6.75 -31.19
N ASP A 109 -19.72 5.94 -31.81
CA ASP A 109 -18.88 6.34 -32.94
C ASP A 109 -19.64 6.30 -34.26
N THR A 110 -20.78 5.60 -34.30
CA THR A 110 -21.65 5.47 -35.48
C THR A 110 -22.86 6.40 -35.43
N ASP A 111 -23.51 6.56 -36.59
CA ASP A 111 -24.70 7.37 -36.75
C ASP A 111 -25.94 6.65 -36.17
N ILE A 112 -26.33 7.05 -34.96
CA ILE A 112 -27.52 6.53 -34.26
C ILE A 112 -28.42 7.69 -33.83
N PRO A 113 -29.73 7.46 -33.61
CA PRO A 113 -30.63 8.51 -33.16
C PRO A 113 -30.20 9.10 -31.81
N GLU A 114 -29.92 10.39 -31.79
CA GLU A 114 -29.58 11.11 -30.57
C GLU A 114 -30.81 11.33 -29.66
N ILE A 115 -30.56 11.41 -28.36
CA ILE A 115 -31.58 11.72 -27.35
C ILE A 115 -31.04 12.85 -26.49
N LEU A 116 -31.65 14.03 -26.67
CA LEU A 116 -31.35 15.23 -25.89
C LEU A 116 -31.78 15.08 -24.42
N PRO A 117 -31.29 15.95 -23.50
CA PRO A 117 -31.55 15.81 -22.07
C PRO A 117 -33.05 15.82 -21.75
N THR A 118 -33.59 14.71 -21.24
CA THR A 118 -34.97 14.66 -20.70
C THR A 118 -35.02 14.65 -19.18
N GLY A 119 -33.85 14.74 -18.54
CA GLY A 119 -33.69 14.80 -17.08
C GLY A 119 -33.36 13.46 -16.42
N ILE A 120 -33.11 12.38 -17.19
CA ILE A 120 -32.65 11.10 -16.64
C ILE A 120 -31.12 11.11 -16.49
N CYS A 121 -30.38 11.40 -17.57
CA CYS A 121 -28.94 11.70 -17.48
C CYS A 121 -28.70 13.16 -17.04
N THR A 122 -27.43 13.50 -16.81
CA THR A 122 -27.03 14.87 -16.41
C THR A 122 -27.12 15.84 -17.58
N TYR A 123 -26.59 15.43 -18.74
CA TYR A 123 -26.66 16.16 -19.99
C TYR A 123 -27.37 15.29 -21.04
N GLU A 124 -26.77 15.06 -22.21
CA GLU A 124 -27.33 14.24 -23.28
C GLU A 124 -27.47 12.78 -22.85
N HIS A 125 -28.49 12.10 -23.37
CA HIS A 125 -28.72 10.68 -23.09
C HIS A 125 -28.05 9.80 -24.13
N ILE A 126 -28.09 10.20 -25.41
CA ILE A 126 -27.39 9.56 -26.52
C ILE A 126 -26.72 10.64 -27.35
N VAL A 127 -25.40 10.48 -27.56
CA VAL A 127 -24.59 11.31 -28.48
C VAL A 127 -24.00 10.41 -29.55
N ALA A 128 -24.18 10.77 -30.82
CA ALA A 128 -23.76 9.96 -31.96
C ALA A 128 -22.59 10.58 -32.72
N ASN A 129 -22.03 9.84 -33.67
CA ASN A 129 -20.97 10.31 -34.59
C ASN A 129 -19.75 10.91 -33.87
N VAL A 130 -19.37 10.37 -32.71
CA VAL A 130 -18.21 10.85 -31.95
C VAL A 130 -16.93 10.19 -32.49
N PRO A 131 -15.93 10.96 -32.96
CA PRO A 131 -14.65 10.41 -33.40
C PRO A 131 -13.98 9.61 -32.29
N LEU A 132 -13.36 8.46 -32.63
CA LEU A 132 -12.71 7.58 -31.65
C LEU A 132 -11.62 8.29 -30.81
N GLU A 133 -10.91 9.24 -31.42
CA GLU A 133 -9.88 10.07 -30.76
C GLU A 133 -10.46 11.02 -29.71
N GLU A 134 -11.71 11.45 -29.86
CA GLU A 134 -12.43 12.32 -28.91
C GLU A 134 -13.29 11.53 -27.93
N MET A 135 -13.57 10.25 -28.21
CA MET A 135 -14.51 9.39 -27.49
C MET A 135 -14.33 9.45 -25.97
N SER A 136 -13.10 9.29 -25.49
CA SER A 136 -12.83 9.29 -24.04
C SER A 136 -13.18 10.63 -23.38
N GLN A 137 -12.77 11.75 -24.00
CA GLN A 137 -13.03 13.08 -23.47
C GLN A 137 -14.52 13.42 -23.53
N LYS A 138 -15.17 13.11 -24.65
CA LYS A 138 -16.60 13.36 -24.84
C LYS A 138 -17.45 12.58 -23.84
N SER A 139 -17.14 11.31 -23.59
CA SER A 139 -17.88 10.51 -22.61
C SER A 139 -17.74 11.04 -21.18
N ILE A 140 -16.56 11.55 -20.82
CA ILE A 140 -16.31 12.21 -19.53
C ILE A 140 -17.16 13.48 -19.39
N GLU A 141 -17.17 14.32 -20.43
CA GLU A 141 -17.95 15.57 -20.46
C GLU A 141 -19.46 15.32 -20.38
N VAL A 142 -19.99 14.44 -21.23
CA VAL A 142 -21.43 14.11 -21.29
C VAL A 142 -21.91 13.49 -19.98
N ARG A 143 -21.04 12.72 -19.30
CA ARG A 143 -21.38 12.20 -17.97
C ARG A 143 -21.30 13.28 -16.87
N GLY A 144 -20.60 14.38 -17.10
CA GLY A 144 -20.31 15.42 -16.11
C GLY A 144 -19.23 15.02 -15.11
N LEU A 145 -18.33 14.12 -15.49
CA LEU A 145 -17.19 13.74 -14.66
C LEU A 145 -16.11 14.82 -14.76
N LYS A 146 -15.70 15.39 -13.63
CA LYS A 146 -14.53 16.27 -13.56
C LYS A 146 -13.29 15.41 -13.30
N VAL A 147 -12.53 15.11 -14.35
CA VAL A 147 -11.25 14.42 -14.22
C VAL A 147 -10.13 15.45 -14.12
N THR A 148 -9.42 15.47 -13.01
CA THR A 148 -8.15 16.19 -12.92
C THR A 148 -7.11 15.36 -13.67
N VAL A 149 -6.87 15.71 -14.94
CA VAL A 149 -5.81 15.08 -15.74
C VAL A 149 -4.50 15.74 -15.36
N SER A 150 -3.74 15.10 -14.49
CA SER A 150 -2.32 15.35 -14.34
C SER A 150 -1.60 14.46 -15.37
N GLU A 151 -1.27 15.02 -16.53
CA GLU A 151 -0.35 14.35 -17.44
C GLU A 151 1.05 14.41 -16.82
N ILE A 152 1.64 13.25 -16.57
CA ILE A 152 3.02 13.15 -16.09
C ILE A 152 3.88 12.87 -17.32
N ASP A 153 4.82 13.75 -17.60
CA ASP A 153 5.71 13.67 -18.76
C ASP A 153 6.80 12.61 -18.55
N ILE A 154 6.39 11.35 -18.68
CA ILE A 154 7.26 10.16 -18.64
C ILE A 154 6.90 9.20 -19.79
N PRO A 155 7.83 8.35 -20.25
CA PRO A 155 7.57 7.44 -21.35
C PRO A 155 6.67 6.24 -21.02
N LEU A 156 6.27 6.10 -19.75
CA LEU A 156 5.50 4.96 -19.24
C LEU A 156 4.05 5.34 -19.00
N ALA A 157 3.15 4.39 -19.19
CA ALA A 157 1.77 4.56 -18.74
C ALA A 157 1.78 4.76 -17.23
N TYR A 158 1.00 5.73 -16.76
CA TYR A 158 0.98 6.12 -15.35
C TYR A 158 -0.44 6.08 -14.78
N GLY A 159 -0.59 5.46 -13.62
CA GLY A 159 -1.82 5.53 -12.83
C GLY A 159 -1.95 4.40 -11.81
N PRO A 160 -2.91 4.50 -10.88
CA PRO A 160 -3.08 3.53 -9.80
C PRO A 160 -3.47 2.12 -10.25
N ALA A 161 -3.78 1.93 -11.53
CA ALA A 161 -4.08 0.63 -12.13
C ALA A 161 -2.83 -0.26 -12.28
N PHE A 162 -1.64 0.34 -12.26
CA PHE A 162 -0.36 -0.38 -12.32
C PHE A 162 0.21 -0.68 -10.93
N GLU A 163 -0.41 -0.14 -9.87
CA GLU A 163 -0.03 -0.43 -8.50
C GLU A 163 -0.16 -1.94 -8.20
N GLY A 164 0.93 -2.55 -7.73
CA GLY A 164 0.97 -3.98 -7.40
C GLY A 164 1.47 -4.89 -8.52
N GLU A 165 1.85 -4.34 -9.68
CA GLU A 165 2.64 -5.08 -10.67
C GLU A 165 3.91 -5.64 -10.02
N ARG A 166 4.23 -6.92 -10.33
CA ARG A 166 5.44 -7.57 -9.83
C ARG A 166 6.41 -7.82 -10.96
N VAL A 167 7.58 -7.21 -10.88
CA VAL A 167 8.70 -7.49 -11.79
C VAL A 167 9.43 -8.76 -11.31
N ARG A 168 9.19 -9.86 -12.03
CA ARG A 168 9.82 -11.17 -11.76
C ARG A 168 11.20 -11.24 -12.41
N LYS A 169 11.97 -12.28 -12.07
CA LYS A 169 13.36 -12.45 -12.51
C LYS A 169 13.49 -12.49 -14.04
N ASP A 170 12.51 -13.06 -14.75
CA ASP A 170 12.56 -13.23 -16.20
C ASP A 170 12.38 -11.88 -16.93
N ASP A 171 11.56 -11.00 -16.36
CA ASP A 171 11.28 -9.65 -16.89
C ASP A 171 12.28 -8.59 -16.36
N LEU A 172 13.07 -8.93 -15.34
CA LEU A 172 13.96 -7.99 -14.65
C LEU A 172 15.06 -7.47 -15.58
N TYR A 173 15.16 -6.14 -15.71
CA TYR A 173 16.31 -5.49 -16.31
C TYR A 173 17.36 -5.14 -15.27
N LEU A 174 16.99 -4.39 -14.23
CA LEU A 174 17.87 -4.08 -13.11
C LEU A 174 17.09 -4.04 -11.80
N GLU A 175 17.81 -4.17 -10.68
CA GLU A 175 17.25 -3.92 -9.35
C GLU A 175 18.13 -3.00 -8.50
N MET A 176 17.48 -2.18 -7.68
CA MET A 176 18.09 -1.24 -6.76
C MET A 176 17.56 -1.49 -5.36
N GLY A 177 18.42 -1.80 -4.40
CA GLY A 177 18.00 -2.15 -3.05
C GLY A 177 17.88 -3.65 -2.81
N GLY A 178 16.99 -4.00 -1.88
CA GLY A 178 16.82 -5.37 -1.41
C GLY A 178 18.09 -5.88 -0.73
N SER A 179 18.41 -7.17 -0.87
CA SER A 179 19.60 -7.77 -0.25
C SER A 179 20.89 -7.58 -1.06
N LYS A 180 20.87 -6.82 -2.17
CA LYS A 180 22.01 -6.71 -3.11
C LYS A 180 22.75 -5.39 -3.02
N THR A 181 22.03 -4.29 -3.00
CA THR A 181 22.59 -2.93 -2.92
C THR A 181 21.81 -2.12 -1.88
N GLN A 182 22.37 -0.99 -1.45
CA GLN A 182 21.66 -0.06 -0.59
C GLN A 182 20.66 0.74 -1.43
N CYS A 183 19.42 0.88 -0.96
CA CYS A 183 18.44 1.80 -1.52
C CYS A 183 17.78 2.58 -0.38
N THR A 184 17.83 3.90 -0.46
CA THR A 184 17.32 4.79 0.59
C THR A 184 16.49 5.88 -0.03
N GLU A 185 15.29 6.10 0.48
CA GLU A 185 14.44 7.25 0.16
C GLU A 185 14.31 8.14 1.39
N LEU A 186 14.52 9.45 1.27
CA LEU A 186 14.40 10.42 2.36
C LEU A 186 13.67 11.65 1.85
N CYS A 187 12.56 12.01 2.50
CA CYS A 187 11.91 13.31 2.33
C CYS A 187 12.34 14.27 3.44
N LYS A 188 12.73 15.49 3.10
CA LYS A 188 13.16 16.50 4.07
C LYS A 188 12.63 17.89 3.72
N MET A 189 12.15 18.61 4.72
CA MET A 189 11.79 20.01 4.59
C MET A 189 13.05 20.85 4.36
N ALA A 190 12.98 21.78 3.41
CA ALA A 190 14.05 22.72 3.10
C ALA A 190 13.54 24.15 3.17
N ASP A 191 14.47 25.09 3.36
CA ASP A 191 14.15 26.51 3.24
C ASP A 191 13.70 26.84 1.80
N MET A 192 12.71 27.72 1.68
CA MET A 192 12.13 28.13 0.39
C MET A 192 13.17 28.64 -0.63
N ASN A 193 14.29 29.20 -0.15
CA ASN A 193 15.38 29.73 -0.97
C ASN A 193 16.52 28.73 -1.21
N ALA A 194 16.51 27.57 -0.54
CA ALA A 194 17.55 26.56 -0.67
C ALA A 194 17.30 25.59 -1.83
N ILE A 195 16.07 25.54 -2.36
CA ILE A 195 15.67 24.63 -3.42
C ILE A 195 14.98 25.33 -4.60
N GLU A 196 15.10 24.71 -5.76
CA GLU A 196 14.45 25.11 -7.01
C GLU A 196 13.33 24.14 -7.35
N ASP A 197 12.12 24.67 -7.61
CA ASP A 197 10.97 23.81 -7.94
C ASP A 197 11.16 23.14 -9.30
N GLY A 198 10.79 21.87 -9.40
CA GLY A 198 10.90 21.08 -10.63
C GLY A 198 12.32 20.61 -10.96
N LYS A 199 13.29 20.94 -10.11
CA LYS A 199 14.67 20.52 -10.31
C LYS A 199 14.84 19.03 -10.00
N VAL A 200 15.20 18.25 -11.01
CA VAL A 200 15.52 16.82 -10.90
C VAL A 200 16.97 16.60 -11.33
N GLU A 201 17.79 16.05 -10.43
CA GLU A 201 19.19 15.73 -10.70
C GLU A 201 19.47 14.24 -10.51
N VAL A 202 20.18 13.62 -11.46
CA VAL A 202 20.72 12.26 -11.34
C VAL A 202 22.24 12.35 -11.17
N ILE A 203 22.76 11.91 -10.03
CA ILE A 203 24.17 11.97 -9.68
C ILE A 203 24.75 10.55 -9.67
N GLY A 204 25.35 10.19 -10.81
CA GLY A 204 25.92 8.86 -11.06
C GLY A 204 25.40 8.26 -12.36
N PRO A 205 25.66 6.96 -12.60
CA PRO A 205 25.14 6.24 -13.77
C PRO A 205 23.61 6.17 -13.74
N ASP A 206 22.99 6.25 -14.91
CA ASP A 206 21.56 6.04 -15.11
C ASP A 206 21.27 4.59 -15.52
N VAL A 207 20.01 4.18 -15.62
CA VAL A 207 19.61 2.83 -16.08
C VAL A 207 20.14 2.51 -17.48
N THR A 208 20.37 3.53 -18.32
CA THR A 208 20.90 3.38 -19.69
C THR A 208 22.39 3.04 -19.73
N ASP A 209 23.12 3.27 -18.63
CA ASP A 209 24.56 3.04 -18.54
C ASP A 209 24.91 1.63 -18.01
N ILE A 210 23.89 0.84 -17.66
CA ILE A 210 24.00 -0.41 -16.90
C ILE A 210 23.50 -1.58 -17.74
N LYS A 211 24.03 -2.79 -17.51
CA LYS A 211 23.64 -3.98 -18.29
C LYS A 211 22.44 -4.68 -17.65
N LYS A 212 21.64 -5.36 -18.48
CA LYS A 212 20.59 -6.27 -18.01
C LYS A 212 21.16 -7.29 -17.01
N GLY A 213 20.53 -7.39 -15.85
CA GLY A 213 20.88 -8.28 -14.75
C GLY A 213 21.72 -7.63 -13.64
N ASP A 214 22.24 -6.42 -13.86
CA ASP A 214 23.04 -5.71 -12.87
C ASP A 214 22.18 -5.17 -11.72
N SER A 215 22.85 -4.70 -10.67
CA SER A 215 22.23 -4.05 -9.53
C SER A 215 22.92 -2.72 -9.25
N LEU A 216 22.12 -1.72 -8.89
CA LEU A 216 22.59 -0.34 -8.68
C LEU A 216 22.18 0.14 -7.28
N PRO A 217 23.03 0.83 -6.51
CA PRO A 217 22.54 1.49 -5.30
C PRO A 217 21.71 2.71 -5.70
N LEU A 218 20.70 3.08 -4.91
CA LEU A 218 19.86 4.24 -5.20
C LEU A 218 19.58 5.06 -3.94
N GLY A 219 19.82 6.36 -4.00
CA GLY A 219 19.41 7.32 -2.99
C GLY A 219 18.37 8.28 -3.58
N ILE A 220 17.13 8.22 -3.11
CA ILE A 220 16.05 9.14 -3.50
C ILE A 220 15.97 10.23 -2.43
N PHE A 221 16.54 11.39 -2.69
CA PHE A 221 16.45 12.52 -1.78
C PHE A 221 15.43 13.54 -2.31
N VAL A 222 14.32 13.67 -1.60
CA VAL A 222 13.24 14.60 -1.91
C VAL A 222 13.33 15.77 -0.94
N GLN A 223 13.48 16.97 -1.47
CA GLN A 223 13.43 18.20 -0.69
C GLN A 223 12.16 18.95 -1.01
N VAL A 224 11.42 19.35 0.02
CA VAL A 224 10.15 20.07 -0.14
C VAL A 224 10.16 21.36 0.66
N ALA A 225 9.52 22.40 0.14
CA ALA A 225 9.33 23.66 0.85
C ALA A 225 7.89 24.14 0.65
N GLY A 226 7.29 24.70 1.70
CA GLY A 226 5.92 25.21 1.67
C GLY A 226 5.64 26.09 2.86
N ARG A 227 4.71 27.03 2.72
CA ARG A 227 4.30 27.90 3.86
C ARG A 227 3.65 27.13 5.01
N GLU A 228 2.86 26.12 4.65
CA GLU A 228 2.16 25.26 5.61
C GLU A 228 2.92 23.93 5.85
N MET A 229 4.11 23.76 5.25
CA MET A 229 4.94 22.57 5.44
C MET A 229 5.56 22.57 6.84
N GLN A 230 5.62 21.38 7.45
CA GLN A 230 6.19 21.17 8.79
C GLN A 230 7.04 19.90 8.78
N GLU A 231 8.03 19.80 9.68
CA GLU A 231 8.85 18.58 9.83
C GLU A 231 7.98 17.33 10.07
N ASP A 232 6.82 17.50 10.71
CA ASP A 232 5.86 16.43 11.02
C ASP A 232 5.19 15.85 9.76
N PHE A 233 5.24 16.54 8.62
CA PHE A 233 4.67 16.09 7.36
C PHE A 233 5.66 15.32 6.47
N GLU A 234 6.97 15.39 6.78
CA GLU A 234 8.01 14.65 6.06
C GLU A 234 7.72 13.15 5.93
N PRO A 235 7.41 12.39 7.01
CA PRO A 235 7.13 10.95 6.88
C PRO A 235 5.89 10.65 6.04
N ILE A 236 4.94 11.58 5.96
CA ILE A 236 3.70 11.42 5.17
C ILE A 236 4.02 11.46 3.69
N LEU A 237 4.82 12.46 3.29
CA LEU A 237 5.29 12.59 1.92
C LEU A 237 6.24 11.45 1.54
N GLU A 238 7.17 11.10 2.44
CA GLU A 238 8.11 9.98 2.22
C GLU A 238 7.37 8.68 1.95
N ARG A 239 6.29 8.39 2.69
CA ARG A 239 5.52 7.17 2.45
C ARG A 239 4.82 7.14 1.10
N GLN A 240 4.48 8.29 0.51
CA GLN A 240 3.87 8.31 -0.81
C GLN A 240 4.85 7.92 -1.91
N ILE A 241 6.17 8.05 -1.72
CA ILE A 241 7.18 7.62 -2.70
C ILE A 241 6.90 6.19 -3.18
N HIS A 242 6.52 5.30 -2.25
CA HIS A 242 6.10 3.94 -2.57
C HIS A 242 4.95 3.88 -3.58
N HIS A 243 3.85 4.56 -3.32
CA HIS A 243 2.67 4.51 -4.20
C HIS A 243 2.95 5.22 -5.52
N LEU A 244 3.57 6.40 -5.46
CA LEU A 244 3.80 7.25 -6.62
C LEU A 244 4.73 6.58 -7.64
N ILE A 245 5.76 5.85 -7.19
CA ILE A 245 6.63 5.08 -8.08
C ILE A 245 5.90 3.84 -8.64
N ASN A 246 5.12 3.12 -7.82
CA ASN A 246 4.37 1.93 -8.28
C ASN A 246 3.23 2.26 -9.27
N TYR A 247 2.85 3.52 -9.42
CA TYR A 247 1.87 3.92 -10.44
C TYR A 247 2.47 3.97 -11.85
N ALA A 248 3.79 3.94 -11.99
CA ALA A 248 4.44 3.77 -13.28
C ALA A 248 4.41 2.29 -13.69
N GLN A 249 3.83 2.00 -14.85
CA GLN A 249 3.81 0.66 -15.43
C GLN A 249 5.23 0.08 -15.51
N TYR A 250 5.40 -1.23 -15.26
CA TYR A 250 6.69 -1.94 -15.35
C TYR A 250 7.74 -1.60 -14.29
N ILE A 251 7.40 -0.73 -13.33
CA ILE A 251 8.24 -0.41 -12.18
C ILE A 251 7.61 -1.01 -10.93
N MET A 252 8.42 -1.66 -10.10
CA MET A 252 7.97 -2.22 -8.82
C MET A 252 8.79 -1.60 -7.70
N HIS A 253 8.13 -0.96 -6.75
CA HIS A 253 8.74 -0.42 -5.53
C HIS A 253 8.20 -1.13 -4.29
N ILE A 254 9.06 -1.67 -3.44
CA ILE A 254 8.69 -2.30 -2.16
C ILE A 254 9.61 -1.77 -1.06
N GLY A 255 9.17 -1.81 0.18
CA GLY A 255 9.93 -1.27 1.31
C GLY A 255 9.67 0.22 1.46
N GLN A 256 10.57 0.85 2.17
CA GLN A 256 10.50 2.25 2.62
C GLN A 256 11.84 2.67 3.22
N ARG A 257 12.00 3.95 3.56
CA ARG A 257 13.14 4.45 4.33
C ARG A 257 14.46 3.98 3.71
N ASP A 258 15.31 3.28 4.45
CA ASP A 258 16.61 2.76 3.99
C ASP A 258 16.58 1.27 3.61
N ILE A 259 15.38 0.70 3.44
CA ILE A 259 15.19 -0.71 3.05
C ILE A 259 14.31 -0.82 1.80
N SER A 260 14.20 0.27 1.04
CA SER A 260 13.49 0.29 -0.24
C SER A 260 14.11 -0.68 -1.23
N TRP A 261 13.30 -1.12 -2.18
CA TRP A 261 13.68 -2.06 -3.22
C TRP A 261 12.88 -1.79 -4.48
N ILE A 262 13.58 -1.34 -5.51
CA ILE A 262 13.01 -1.00 -6.81
C ILE A 262 13.49 -2.00 -7.86
N ARG A 263 12.55 -2.54 -8.63
CA ARG A 263 12.83 -3.35 -9.81
C ARG A 263 12.28 -2.67 -11.05
N VAL A 264 13.07 -2.71 -12.11
CA VAL A 264 12.73 -2.15 -13.42
C VAL A 264 12.66 -3.30 -14.42
N SER A 265 11.53 -3.45 -15.11
CA SER A 265 11.38 -4.45 -16.17
C SER A 265 12.06 -4.02 -17.47
N GLY A 266 12.46 -4.99 -18.30
CA GLY A 266 13.00 -4.74 -19.65
C GLY A 266 12.08 -3.88 -20.51
N ASN A 267 10.76 -4.07 -20.39
CA ASN A 267 9.77 -3.30 -21.13
C ASN A 267 9.79 -1.80 -20.77
N ALA A 268 10.18 -1.45 -19.54
CA ALA A 268 10.34 -0.05 -19.15
C ALA A 268 11.49 0.61 -19.91
N ILE A 269 12.61 -0.12 -20.05
CA ILE A 269 13.80 0.35 -20.77
C ILE A 269 13.52 0.47 -22.26
N GLU A 270 12.80 -0.48 -22.86
CA GLU A 270 12.39 -0.42 -24.27
C GLU A 270 11.50 0.80 -24.57
N LYS A 271 10.67 1.22 -23.62
CA LYS A 271 9.86 2.44 -23.72
C LYS A 271 10.67 3.73 -23.47
N GLY A 272 11.90 3.64 -22.97
CA GLY A 272 12.79 4.79 -22.75
C GLY A 272 12.83 5.32 -21.31
N PHE A 273 12.42 4.52 -20.32
CA PHE A 273 12.50 4.90 -18.91
C PHE A 273 13.93 5.25 -18.49
N THR A 274 14.06 6.31 -17.68
CA THR A 274 15.29 6.76 -17.03
C THR A 274 15.06 6.98 -15.54
N LEU A 275 16.12 7.06 -14.73
CA LEU A 275 15.95 7.40 -13.30
C LEU A 275 15.34 8.78 -13.11
N LYS A 276 15.62 9.73 -14.02
CA LYS A 276 15.04 11.07 -13.98
C LYS A 276 13.51 11.04 -13.92
N ASP A 277 12.87 10.05 -14.54
CA ASP A 277 11.41 9.89 -14.54
C ASP A 277 10.86 9.69 -13.13
N ILE A 278 11.61 9.06 -12.22
CA ILE A 278 11.24 8.97 -10.80
C ILE A 278 11.09 10.37 -10.20
N GLY A 279 12.03 11.28 -10.47
CA GLY A 279 11.96 12.64 -9.97
C GLY A 279 10.82 13.45 -10.59
N VAL A 280 10.54 13.25 -11.88
CA VAL A 280 9.41 13.88 -12.58
C VAL A 280 8.08 13.43 -11.97
N ILE A 281 7.92 12.12 -11.73
CA ILE A 281 6.75 11.56 -11.06
C ILE A 281 6.56 12.21 -9.68
N LEU A 282 7.62 12.20 -8.86
CA LEU A 282 7.55 12.71 -7.48
C LEU A 282 7.22 14.21 -7.44
N HIS A 283 7.86 15.03 -8.27
CA HIS A 283 7.53 16.46 -8.37
C HIS A 283 6.07 16.70 -8.74
N ALA A 284 5.60 16.10 -9.84
CA ALA A 284 4.24 16.32 -10.34
C ALA A 284 3.18 15.87 -9.33
N LYS A 285 3.39 14.69 -8.74
CA LYS A 285 2.42 14.08 -7.83
C LYS A 285 2.39 14.70 -6.45
N PHE A 286 3.54 15.13 -5.92
CA PHE A 286 3.54 15.88 -4.66
C PHE A 286 2.80 17.20 -4.79
N HIS A 287 2.99 17.95 -5.89
CA HIS A 287 2.19 19.15 -6.16
C HIS A 287 0.70 18.87 -6.29
N GLN A 288 0.34 17.81 -7.01
CA GLN A 288 -1.06 17.46 -7.21
C GLN A 288 -1.76 17.04 -5.92
N ASP A 289 -1.13 16.18 -5.12
CA ASP A 289 -1.78 15.53 -3.98
C ASP A 289 -1.60 16.33 -2.68
N PHE A 290 -0.55 17.17 -2.60
CA PHE A 290 -0.15 17.91 -1.40
C PHE A 290 0.11 19.40 -1.64
N GLY A 291 -0.31 19.96 -2.78
CA GLY A 291 -0.13 21.39 -3.10
C GLY A 291 -0.81 22.37 -2.13
N SER A 292 -1.61 21.89 -1.18
CA SER A 292 -2.11 22.70 -0.06
C SER A 292 -1.06 22.95 1.03
N ILE A 293 -0.03 22.08 1.12
CA ILE A 293 1.02 22.16 2.16
C ILE A 293 2.41 22.46 1.61
N LEU A 294 2.68 22.17 0.34
CA LEU A 294 3.98 22.42 -0.29
C LEU A 294 3.87 23.31 -1.53
N ASP A 295 4.89 24.13 -1.74
CA ASP A 295 5.03 25.10 -2.84
C ASP A 295 6.17 24.74 -3.80
N LYS A 296 7.18 23.98 -3.35
CA LYS A 296 8.34 23.57 -4.14
C LYS A 296 8.75 22.14 -3.84
N VAL A 297 9.16 21.42 -4.88
CA VAL A 297 9.77 20.09 -4.78
C VAL A 297 11.03 20.01 -5.65
N GLN A 298 12.13 19.56 -5.06
CA GLN A 298 13.37 19.22 -5.73
C GLN A 298 13.71 17.75 -5.43
N VAL A 299 14.14 17.01 -6.44
CA VAL A 299 14.52 15.60 -6.30
C VAL A 299 15.95 15.37 -6.76
N THR A 300 16.75 14.73 -5.91
CA THR A 300 18.10 14.30 -6.25
C THR A 300 18.20 12.78 -6.13
N LEU A 301 18.65 12.13 -7.20
CA LEU A 301 18.79 10.69 -7.32
C LEU A 301 20.28 10.32 -7.34
N TYR A 302 20.76 9.69 -6.29
CA TYR A 302 22.16 9.25 -6.18
C TYR A 302 22.30 7.79 -6.60
N THR A 303 23.26 7.49 -7.46
CA THR A 303 23.54 6.10 -7.88
C THR A 303 24.99 5.67 -7.69
N LYS A 304 25.84 6.58 -7.22
CA LYS A 304 27.19 6.24 -6.76
C LYS A 304 27.11 5.72 -5.34
N LYS A 305 27.70 4.55 -5.08
CA LYS A 305 27.67 3.90 -3.76
C LYS A 305 28.03 4.85 -2.61
N LYS A 306 29.11 5.64 -2.76
CA LYS A 306 29.56 6.58 -1.73
C LYS A 306 28.48 7.62 -1.38
N ASP A 307 27.82 8.18 -2.38
CA ASP A 307 26.82 9.22 -2.17
C ASP A 307 25.54 8.62 -1.54
N VAL A 308 25.17 7.40 -1.95
CA VAL A 308 24.07 6.65 -1.33
C VAL A 308 24.38 6.31 0.13
N ASP A 309 25.60 5.84 0.44
CA ASP A 309 25.99 5.52 1.83
C ASP A 309 25.92 6.74 2.75
N GLU A 310 26.34 7.92 2.28
CA GLU A 310 26.24 9.19 3.03
C GLU A 310 24.78 9.64 3.22
N LEU A 311 23.94 9.51 2.18
CA LEU A 311 22.51 9.76 2.31
C LEU A 311 21.88 8.79 3.32
N THR A 312 22.19 7.50 3.26
CA THR A 312 21.69 6.48 4.20
C THR A 312 22.05 6.83 5.64
N LYS A 313 23.27 7.31 5.88
CA LYS A 313 23.69 7.73 7.23
C LYS A 313 22.87 8.91 7.74
N THR A 314 22.61 9.90 6.88
CA THR A 314 21.76 11.05 7.20
C THR A 314 20.32 10.61 7.46
N ALA A 315 19.77 9.79 6.56
CA ALA A 315 18.42 9.27 6.62
C ALA A 315 18.15 8.49 7.92
N ARG A 316 19.06 7.58 8.31
CA ARG A 316 18.94 6.82 9.56
C ARG A 316 18.92 7.70 10.81
N ALA A 317 19.66 8.82 10.81
CA ALA A 317 19.61 9.77 11.91
C ALA A 317 18.24 10.47 12.01
N GLU A 318 17.66 10.85 10.88
CA GLU A 318 16.31 11.43 10.83
C GLU A 318 15.25 10.40 11.23
N TYR A 319 15.36 9.14 10.78
CA TYR A 319 14.43 8.08 11.18
C TYR A 319 14.48 7.82 12.69
N LYS A 320 15.68 7.80 13.27
CA LYS A 320 15.84 7.70 14.74
C LYS A 320 15.11 8.84 15.45
N LYS A 321 15.29 10.09 15.01
CA LYS A 321 14.59 11.27 15.57
C LYS A 321 13.07 11.16 15.44
N ARG A 322 12.56 10.67 14.29
CA ARG A 322 11.12 10.47 14.05
C ARG A 322 10.55 9.38 14.97
N ASP A 323 11.25 8.27 15.12
CA ASP A 323 10.83 7.14 15.95
C ASP A 323 10.83 7.49 17.45
N GLU A 324 11.81 8.28 17.92
CA GLU A 324 11.90 8.74 19.32
C GLU A 324 10.76 9.69 19.72
N ARG A 325 10.10 10.35 18.75
CA ARG A 325 9.05 11.33 19.02
C ARG A 325 7.81 10.74 19.71
N VAL A 326 7.50 9.47 19.42
CA VAL A 326 6.35 8.76 20.00
C VAL A 326 6.68 8.02 21.29
N GLU A 327 7.95 7.96 21.69
CA GLU A 327 8.43 7.08 22.77
C GLU A 327 7.90 7.44 24.17
N ASN A 328 7.51 8.71 24.36
CA ASN A 328 6.94 9.22 25.61
C ASN A 328 5.41 9.13 25.68
N MET A 329 4.75 8.64 24.63
CA MET A 329 3.30 8.46 24.59
C MET A 329 2.97 7.01 24.94
N THR A 330 1.84 6.79 25.62
CA THR A 330 1.37 5.44 25.97
C THR A 330 -0.05 5.19 25.49
N ASP A 331 -0.38 3.92 25.31
CA ASP A 331 -1.72 3.51 24.86
C ASP A 331 -2.78 3.80 25.93
N GLU A 332 -2.43 3.77 27.22
CA GLU A 332 -3.34 4.07 28.32
C GLU A 332 -3.74 5.54 28.37
N THR A 333 -2.83 6.45 28.00
CA THR A 333 -3.06 7.91 28.10
C THR A 333 -3.64 8.52 26.83
N THR A 334 -3.89 7.69 25.80
CA THR A 334 -4.32 8.13 24.48
C THR A 334 -5.68 7.55 24.14
N GLU A 335 -6.72 8.37 24.05
CA GLU A 335 -8.10 7.89 23.78
C GLU A 335 -8.39 7.60 22.30
N THR A 336 -7.64 8.23 21.40
CA THR A 336 -7.81 8.10 19.96
C THR A 336 -6.60 7.39 19.36
N PHE A 337 -6.83 6.25 18.72
CA PHE A 337 -5.87 5.64 17.79
C PHE A 337 -6.14 6.11 16.36
N TYR A 338 -5.32 5.68 15.40
CA TYR A 338 -5.54 6.00 14.00
C TYR A 338 -5.52 4.75 13.14
N SER A 339 -6.46 4.64 12.21
CA SER A 339 -6.40 3.60 11.18
C SER A 339 -5.37 3.94 10.11
N CYS A 340 -5.01 2.95 9.30
CA CYS A 340 -4.39 3.12 8.00
C CYS A 340 -4.91 2.05 7.05
N THR A 341 -5.58 2.47 5.98
CA THR A 341 -6.12 1.59 4.92
C THR A 341 -5.36 1.69 3.60
N LEU A 342 -4.18 2.31 3.57
CA LEU A 342 -3.35 2.47 2.36
C LEU A 342 -3.10 1.14 1.65
N CYS A 343 -2.79 0.09 2.39
CA CYS A 343 -2.47 -1.22 1.82
C CYS A 343 -3.69 -2.01 1.32
N GLN A 344 -4.91 -1.47 1.41
CA GLN A 344 -6.10 -2.12 0.84
C GLN A 344 -6.08 -2.18 -0.70
N SER A 345 -5.15 -1.47 -1.36
CA SER A 345 -4.90 -1.60 -2.80
C SER A 345 -4.52 -3.04 -3.19
N PHE A 346 -3.81 -3.77 -2.33
CA PHE A 346 -3.40 -5.16 -2.56
C PHE A 346 -3.80 -6.15 -1.45
N ALA A 347 -4.25 -5.68 -0.29
CA ALA A 347 -4.78 -6.51 0.81
C ALA A 347 -6.16 -5.99 1.26
N PRO A 348 -7.25 -6.27 0.53
CA PRO A 348 -8.52 -5.54 0.65
C PRO A 348 -9.24 -5.62 2.01
N SER A 349 -9.00 -6.68 2.78
CA SER A 349 -9.55 -6.86 4.14
C SER A 349 -8.64 -6.33 5.25
N HIS A 350 -7.41 -5.93 4.92
CA HIS A 350 -6.44 -5.48 5.90
C HIS A 350 -6.77 -4.07 6.41
N VAL A 351 -6.63 -3.87 7.72
CA VAL A 351 -6.76 -2.57 8.38
C VAL A 351 -5.68 -2.50 9.46
N CYS A 352 -4.69 -1.62 9.29
CA CYS A 352 -3.82 -1.24 10.40
C CYS A 352 -4.59 -0.28 11.31
N VAL A 353 -4.49 -0.46 12.63
CA VAL A 353 -4.79 0.56 13.63
C VAL A 353 -3.51 0.76 14.43
N VAL A 354 -3.05 2.00 14.42
CA VAL A 354 -1.75 2.44 14.93
C VAL A 354 -1.99 3.14 16.26
N SER A 355 -1.31 2.66 17.29
CA SER A 355 -1.28 3.26 18.63
C SER A 355 0.11 3.84 18.91
N PRO A 356 0.27 4.68 19.95
CA PRO A 356 1.59 5.15 20.36
C PRO A 356 2.62 4.05 20.58
N GLU A 357 2.19 2.91 21.15
CA GLU A 357 3.07 1.77 21.48
C GLU A 357 2.95 0.61 20.49
N ARG A 358 2.24 0.82 19.37
CA ARG A 358 2.19 -0.11 18.23
C ARG A 358 2.24 0.64 16.90
N THR A 359 3.47 0.90 16.45
CA THR A 359 3.75 1.49 15.12
C THR A 359 3.17 0.60 14.02
N GLY A 360 2.73 1.21 12.91
CA GLY A 360 2.23 0.48 11.76
C GLY A 360 3.25 -0.56 11.29
N LEU A 361 2.77 -1.75 10.93
CA LEU A 361 3.65 -2.90 10.62
C LEU A 361 4.65 -2.63 9.51
N CYS A 362 4.36 -1.65 8.63
CA CYS A 362 5.32 -1.22 7.64
C CYS A 362 6.60 -0.79 8.34
N GLY A 363 6.53 0.05 9.38
CA GLY A 363 7.65 0.73 10.05
C GLY A 363 7.73 2.22 9.72
N ALA A 364 7.04 2.67 8.66
CA ALA A 364 7.10 4.04 8.18
C ALA A 364 6.12 5.00 8.88
N TYR A 365 4.99 4.50 9.38
CA TYR A 365 3.94 5.30 10.03
C TYR A 365 3.79 4.93 11.51
N ASN A 366 4.06 5.90 12.38
CA ASN A 366 3.68 5.87 13.79
C ASN A 366 2.35 6.63 14.02
N TRP A 367 1.94 6.75 15.29
CA TRP A 367 0.69 7.41 15.66
C TRP A 367 0.63 8.90 15.25
N MET A 368 1.74 9.64 15.45
CA MET A 368 1.83 11.05 15.08
C MET A 368 1.74 11.24 13.57
N ASP A 369 2.34 10.33 12.81
CA ASP A 369 2.27 10.36 11.35
C ASP A 369 0.83 10.17 10.87
N CYS A 370 0.10 9.21 11.44
CA CYS A 370 -1.30 8.98 11.07
C CYS A 370 -2.19 10.19 11.42
N LYS A 371 -1.91 10.86 12.55
CA LYS A 371 -2.58 12.11 12.94
C LYS A 371 -2.30 13.23 11.94
N ALA A 372 -1.04 13.43 11.55
CA ALA A 372 -0.64 14.43 10.58
C ALA A 372 -1.26 14.16 9.19
N SER A 373 -1.28 12.90 8.75
CA SER A 373 -1.94 12.47 7.50
C SER A 373 -3.43 12.83 7.49
N TYR A 374 -4.14 12.60 8.60
CA TYR A 374 -5.55 13.00 8.73
C TYR A 374 -5.75 14.52 8.70
N GLN A 375 -4.83 15.30 9.28
CA GLN A 375 -4.88 16.77 9.23
C GLN A 375 -4.70 17.30 7.80
N ILE A 376 -3.82 16.69 7.02
CA ILE A 376 -3.60 17.04 5.61
C ILE A 376 -4.81 16.66 4.76
N ASN A 377 -5.33 15.45 4.94
CA ASN A 377 -6.46 14.94 4.18
C ASN A 377 -7.46 14.18 5.09
N PRO A 378 -8.52 14.85 5.57
CA PRO A 378 -9.53 14.23 6.43
C PRO A 378 -10.33 13.11 5.75
N THR A 379 -10.31 13.04 4.42
CA THR A 379 -10.94 11.96 3.62
C THR A 379 -9.95 10.86 3.22
N GLY A 380 -8.72 10.95 3.71
CA GLY A 380 -7.64 10.04 3.41
C GLY A 380 -7.74 8.68 4.12
N PRO A 381 -6.72 7.83 3.95
CA PRO A 381 -6.69 6.46 4.48
C PRO A 381 -6.45 6.38 5.99
N ASN A 382 -6.02 7.48 6.62
CA ASN A 382 -5.82 7.58 8.05
C ASN A 382 -7.02 8.25 8.70
N GLN A 383 -7.74 7.51 9.53
CA GLN A 383 -8.95 8.00 10.20
C GLN A 383 -8.79 7.85 11.71
N PRO A 384 -9.29 8.80 12.51
CA PRO A 384 -9.30 8.66 13.97
C PRO A 384 -10.21 7.50 14.38
N VAL A 385 -9.74 6.71 15.34
CA VAL A 385 -10.43 5.56 15.91
C VAL A 385 -10.49 5.75 17.42
N GLU A 386 -11.64 6.16 17.93
CA GLU A 386 -11.87 6.22 19.37
C GLU A 386 -11.83 4.81 19.97
N LYS A 387 -11.04 4.61 21.03
CA LYS A 387 -10.95 3.28 21.69
C LYS A 387 -12.33 2.80 22.15
N GLY A 388 -13.10 3.68 22.80
CA GLY A 388 -14.36 3.32 23.43
C GLY A 388 -14.14 2.38 24.63
N GLU A 389 -15.06 1.44 24.84
CA GLU A 389 -14.98 0.46 25.94
C GLU A 389 -13.77 -0.47 25.78
N CYS A 390 -12.96 -0.59 26.83
CA CYS A 390 -11.89 -1.59 26.91
C CYS A 390 -12.50 -2.94 27.28
N LEU A 391 -12.44 -3.90 26.35
CA LEU A 391 -12.99 -5.25 26.51
C LEU A 391 -11.98 -6.18 27.17
N ASP A 392 -10.70 -6.02 26.82
CA ASP A 392 -9.59 -6.76 27.41
C ASP A 392 -8.33 -5.88 27.50
N PRO A 393 -7.89 -5.47 28.70
CA PRO A 393 -6.70 -4.63 28.86
C PRO A 393 -5.38 -5.40 28.72
N VAL A 394 -5.40 -6.74 28.84
CA VAL A 394 -4.22 -7.60 28.72
C VAL A 394 -3.92 -7.87 27.25
N LEU A 395 -4.93 -8.28 26.49
CA LEU A 395 -4.81 -8.54 25.05
C LEU A 395 -4.87 -7.25 24.22
N GLY A 396 -5.32 -6.14 24.81
CA GLY A 396 -5.46 -4.86 24.11
C GLY A 396 -6.62 -4.91 23.13
N GLN A 397 -7.82 -5.14 23.64
CA GLN A 397 -9.04 -5.20 22.86
C GLN A 397 -9.99 -4.07 23.27
N TRP A 398 -10.45 -3.30 22.29
CA TRP A 398 -11.38 -2.20 22.51
C TRP A 398 -12.53 -2.24 21.52
N LYS A 399 -13.73 -1.94 22.01
CA LYS A 399 -14.96 -2.01 21.23
C LYS A 399 -14.95 -1.07 20.02
N GLY A 400 -14.49 0.17 20.19
CA GLY A 400 -14.45 1.14 19.09
C GLY A 400 -13.47 0.75 17.99
N VAL A 401 -12.37 0.08 18.36
CA VAL A 401 -11.44 -0.48 17.38
C VAL A 401 -12.08 -1.64 16.62
N ASN A 402 -12.75 -2.57 17.30
CA ASN A 402 -13.45 -3.69 16.66
C ASN A 402 -14.52 -3.20 15.67
N GLU A 403 -15.33 -2.22 16.08
CA GLU A 403 -16.36 -1.62 15.21
C GLU A 403 -15.77 -0.97 13.96
N PHE A 404 -14.66 -0.23 14.10
CA PHE A 404 -13.97 0.37 12.98
C PHE A 404 -13.41 -0.70 12.03
N VAL A 405 -12.69 -1.69 12.57
CA VAL A 405 -12.05 -2.77 11.81
C VAL A 405 -13.10 -3.59 11.08
N TYR A 406 -14.20 -3.96 11.71
CA TYR A 406 -15.31 -4.68 11.08
C TYR A 406 -15.87 -3.95 9.88
N LYS A 407 -16.11 -2.64 10.01
CA LYS A 407 -16.58 -1.81 8.89
C LYS A 407 -15.53 -1.69 7.78
N ALA A 408 -14.30 -1.34 8.13
CA ALA A 408 -13.23 -1.04 7.18
C ALA A 408 -12.67 -2.28 6.47
N SER A 409 -12.74 -3.46 7.09
CA SER A 409 -12.35 -4.75 6.52
C SER A 409 -13.42 -5.38 5.63
N ARG A 410 -14.54 -4.68 5.39
CA ARG A 410 -15.72 -5.21 4.68
C ARG A 410 -16.30 -6.43 5.39
N GLN A 411 -16.37 -6.36 6.72
CA GLN A 411 -16.92 -7.39 7.60
C GLN A 411 -16.10 -8.70 7.63
N ALA A 412 -14.88 -8.69 7.10
CA ALA A 412 -14.02 -9.87 7.07
C ALA A 412 -13.33 -10.13 8.42
N ILE A 413 -13.08 -9.08 9.21
CA ILE A 413 -12.42 -9.14 10.50
C ILE A 413 -13.33 -8.47 11.52
N ASP A 414 -13.88 -9.24 12.45
CA ASP A 414 -14.79 -8.75 13.49
C ASP A 414 -14.05 -8.11 14.67
N HIS A 415 -12.85 -8.60 15.00
CA HIS A 415 -11.97 -8.06 16.02
C HIS A 415 -10.52 -8.48 15.78
N TYR A 416 -9.59 -7.86 16.52
CA TYR A 416 -8.26 -8.42 16.77
C TYR A 416 -7.67 -7.85 18.06
N ASN A 417 -6.65 -8.53 18.59
CA ASN A 417 -5.95 -8.15 19.82
C ASN A 417 -4.63 -7.42 19.52
N PHE A 418 -4.39 -6.31 20.20
CA PHE A 418 -3.21 -5.48 19.96
C PHE A 418 -1.93 -6.06 20.54
N TYR A 419 -2.04 -6.85 21.59
CA TYR A 419 -0.90 -7.27 22.39
C TYR A 419 -0.71 -8.79 22.36
N SER A 420 -1.28 -9.48 21.37
CA SER A 420 -1.12 -10.92 21.20
C SER A 420 -0.80 -11.31 19.75
N VAL A 421 0.08 -12.29 19.60
CA VAL A 421 0.32 -13.06 18.38
C VAL A 421 -0.50 -14.37 18.37
N VAL A 422 -0.92 -14.86 19.54
CA VAL A 422 -1.63 -16.14 19.69
C VAL A 422 -3.14 -15.99 19.51
N HIS A 423 -3.73 -14.98 20.14
CA HIS A 423 -5.18 -14.78 20.18
C HIS A 423 -5.59 -13.71 19.19
N ASP A 424 -6.28 -14.11 18.11
CA ASP A 424 -6.85 -13.23 17.08
C ASP A 424 -5.96 -12.02 16.75
N PRO A 425 -4.72 -12.24 16.27
CA PRO A 425 -3.79 -11.15 16.04
C PRO A 425 -4.27 -10.24 14.91
N MET A 426 -3.76 -9.01 14.89
CA MET A 426 -3.94 -8.11 13.76
C MET A 426 -3.50 -8.78 12.45
N THR A 427 -4.27 -8.54 11.39
CA THR A 427 -3.93 -9.01 10.05
C THR A 427 -2.65 -8.37 9.50
N THR A 428 -1.97 -9.04 8.57
CA THR A 428 -0.78 -8.48 7.89
C THR A 428 -1.03 -8.27 6.40
N CYS A 429 -0.68 -7.10 5.85
CA CYS A 429 -0.83 -6.85 4.41
C CYS A 429 0.28 -7.50 3.58
N GLY A 430 1.55 -7.20 3.87
CA GLY A 430 2.70 -7.72 3.11
C GLY A 430 3.92 -6.79 3.07
N CYS A 431 3.78 -5.54 3.52
CA CYS A 431 4.87 -4.57 3.60
C CYS A 431 5.59 -4.55 4.96
N CYS A 432 5.36 -5.54 5.82
CA CYS A 432 6.00 -5.61 7.13
C CYS A 432 7.54 -5.66 7.04
N GLU A 433 8.20 -5.00 7.98
CA GLU A 433 9.66 -5.08 8.13
C GLU A 433 10.08 -6.41 8.72
N CYS A 434 9.31 -6.90 9.70
CA CYS A 434 9.58 -8.12 10.45
C CYS A 434 8.33 -9.00 10.55
N ILE A 435 8.54 -10.29 10.76
CA ILE A 435 7.49 -11.26 11.06
C ILE A 435 7.84 -11.97 12.36
N ALA A 436 6.92 -11.91 13.33
CA ALA A 436 6.96 -12.72 14.54
C ALA A 436 6.24 -14.05 14.31
N ALA A 437 6.80 -15.15 14.82
CA ALA A 437 6.25 -16.50 14.74
C ALA A 437 6.43 -17.24 16.07
N VAL A 438 5.39 -17.92 16.55
CA VAL A 438 5.44 -18.74 17.77
C VAL A 438 6.32 -19.97 17.55
N LEU A 439 7.18 -20.27 18.53
CA LEU A 439 8.00 -21.48 18.64
C LEU A 439 7.52 -22.28 19.87
N PRO A 440 6.57 -23.21 19.73
CA PRO A 440 5.95 -23.92 20.84
C PRO A 440 6.95 -24.69 21.72
N GLY A 441 7.91 -25.39 21.11
CA GLY A 441 8.96 -26.14 21.80
C GLY A 441 9.93 -25.25 22.59
N CYS A 442 9.99 -23.96 22.27
CA CYS A 442 10.77 -22.96 23.00
C CYS A 442 9.93 -22.10 23.97
N ASN A 443 8.61 -22.35 24.06
CA ASN A 443 7.67 -21.56 24.86
C ASN A 443 7.75 -20.04 24.57
N GLY A 444 8.04 -19.68 23.31
CA GLY A 444 8.42 -18.31 22.95
C GLY A 444 8.05 -17.96 21.51
N VAL A 445 8.59 -16.83 21.06
CA VAL A 445 8.37 -16.23 19.74
C VAL A 445 9.73 -15.92 19.11
N MET A 446 9.90 -16.23 17.84
CA MET A 446 11.00 -15.71 17.03
C MET A 446 10.54 -14.48 16.24
N THR A 447 11.46 -13.60 15.87
CA THR A 447 11.20 -12.58 14.83
C THR A 447 12.26 -12.64 13.74
N VAL A 448 11.88 -12.32 12.51
CA VAL A 448 12.79 -12.28 11.36
C VAL A 448 12.49 -11.07 10.48
N ASN A 449 13.52 -10.30 10.14
CA ASN A 449 13.42 -9.13 9.25
C ASN A 449 13.55 -9.50 7.78
N ARG A 450 13.02 -8.65 6.91
CA ARG A 450 12.92 -8.84 5.45
C ARG A 450 14.25 -9.12 4.75
N GLU A 451 15.33 -8.51 5.25
CA GLU A 451 16.67 -8.58 4.68
C GLU A 451 17.36 -9.92 4.99
N TYR A 452 16.88 -10.67 5.98
CA TYR A 452 17.42 -11.99 6.32
C TYR A 452 16.91 -13.07 5.37
N SER A 453 17.81 -13.69 4.61
CA SER A 453 17.49 -14.70 3.59
C SER A 453 17.65 -16.16 4.06
N GLY A 454 18.11 -16.36 5.29
CA GLY A 454 18.40 -17.68 5.86
C GLY A 454 17.15 -18.43 6.31
N MET A 455 17.35 -19.67 6.77
CA MET A 455 16.30 -20.44 7.43
C MET A 455 16.10 -19.95 8.87
N THR A 456 14.89 -20.11 9.39
CA THR A 456 14.58 -19.77 10.77
C THR A 456 14.09 -20.99 11.54
N PRO A 457 14.10 -20.96 12.90
CA PRO A 457 13.68 -22.09 13.72
C PRO A 457 12.24 -22.57 13.48
N CYS A 458 11.36 -21.76 12.87
CA CYS A 458 10.02 -22.19 12.49
C CYS A 458 9.98 -22.98 11.16
N GLY A 459 11.13 -23.34 10.59
CA GLY A 459 11.25 -24.12 9.35
C GLY A 459 10.93 -23.34 8.07
N MET A 460 10.81 -22.01 8.14
CA MET A 460 10.49 -21.15 7.00
C MET A 460 11.46 -19.98 6.88
N LYS A 461 11.70 -19.52 5.65
CA LYS A 461 12.38 -18.24 5.39
C LYS A 461 11.39 -17.09 5.52
N PHE A 462 11.88 -15.84 5.66
CA PHE A 462 11.04 -14.64 5.64
C PHE A 462 10.09 -14.62 4.43
N SER A 463 10.59 -14.91 3.22
CA SER A 463 9.79 -14.91 1.99
C SER A 463 8.62 -15.89 2.03
N THR A 464 8.79 -17.04 2.68
CA THR A 464 7.75 -18.04 2.85
C THR A 464 6.73 -17.59 3.88
N LEU A 465 7.19 -17.10 5.04
CA LEU A 465 6.33 -16.52 6.07
C LEU A 465 5.47 -15.39 5.53
N ALA A 466 6.06 -14.44 4.80
CA ALA A 466 5.35 -13.33 4.19
C ALA A 466 4.24 -13.78 3.21
N GLY A 467 4.43 -14.92 2.54
CA GLY A 467 3.42 -15.53 1.67
C GLY A 467 2.29 -16.22 2.44
N VAL A 468 2.56 -16.74 3.64
CA VAL A 468 1.57 -17.45 4.47
C VAL A 468 0.63 -16.48 5.19
N MET A 469 1.16 -15.39 5.74
CA MET A 469 0.42 -14.47 6.62
C MET A 469 0.02 -13.14 5.96
N GLY A 470 0.57 -12.83 4.78
CA GLY A 470 0.21 -11.65 4.01
C GLY A 470 -1.22 -11.74 3.43
N GLY A 471 -1.74 -10.62 2.94
CA GLY A 471 -3.03 -10.57 2.25
C GLY A 471 -4.24 -10.22 3.12
N GLY A 472 -4.04 -9.87 4.39
CA GLY A 472 -5.09 -9.33 5.25
C GLY A 472 -5.96 -10.38 5.95
N GLN A 473 -5.42 -11.56 6.23
CA GLN A 473 -6.02 -12.57 7.10
C GLN A 473 -5.47 -12.45 8.53
N SER A 474 -6.26 -12.86 9.53
CA SER A 474 -5.76 -13.05 10.89
C SER A 474 -5.17 -14.45 10.99
N THR A 475 -3.96 -14.58 11.50
CA THR A 475 -3.22 -15.86 11.51
C THR A 475 -2.62 -16.09 12.89
N PRO A 476 -3.37 -16.70 13.82
CA PRO A 476 -2.86 -17.11 15.13
C PRO A 476 -1.49 -17.79 15.04
N GLY A 477 -0.55 -17.31 15.85
CA GLY A 477 0.84 -17.75 15.86
C GLY A 477 1.78 -16.95 14.96
N PHE A 478 1.27 -16.06 14.10
CA PHE A 478 2.08 -15.24 13.19
C PHE A 478 1.57 -13.80 13.11
N VAL A 479 2.46 -12.80 13.23
CA VAL A 479 2.07 -11.39 13.06
C VAL A 479 3.20 -10.54 12.47
N GLY A 480 2.87 -9.69 11.49
CA GLY A 480 3.81 -8.78 10.87
C GLY A 480 3.93 -7.52 11.70
N HIS A 481 5.14 -7.00 11.85
CA HIS A 481 5.40 -5.80 12.63
C HIS A 481 6.57 -4.98 12.07
N GLY A 482 6.66 -3.71 12.50
CA GLY A 482 7.82 -2.86 12.23
C GLY A 482 9.02 -3.26 13.09
N LYS A 483 10.25 -2.94 12.68
CA LYS A 483 11.46 -3.19 13.50
C LYS A 483 11.35 -2.48 14.85
N PHE A 484 10.95 -1.21 14.83
CA PHE A 484 10.79 -0.39 16.03
C PHE A 484 9.78 -0.99 17.02
N ASN A 485 8.70 -1.59 16.52
CA ASN A 485 7.65 -2.17 17.36
C ASN A 485 8.17 -3.27 18.28
N LEU A 486 9.21 -4.03 17.88
CA LEU A 486 9.86 -5.05 18.72
C LEU A 486 10.33 -4.49 20.07
N THR A 487 10.65 -3.19 20.12
CA THR A 487 11.18 -2.52 21.30
C THR A 487 10.20 -1.56 21.96
N GLN A 488 8.94 -1.53 21.52
CA GLN A 488 7.87 -0.82 22.22
C GLN A 488 7.32 -1.69 23.36
N ARG A 489 6.87 -1.07 24.47
CA ARG A 489 6.48 -1.79 25.71
C ARG A 489 5.32 -2.77 25.48
N LYS A 490 4.47 -2.49 24.49
CA LYS A 490 3.29 -3.29 24.16
C LYS A 490 3.52 -4.39 23.14
N PHE A 491 4.77 -4.60 22.69
CA PHE A 491 5.10 -5.71 21.80
C PHE A 491 4.69 -7.04 22.44
N ILE A 492 3.65 -7.68 21.90
CA ILE A 492 3.05 -8.94 22.38
C ILE A 492 2.87 -9.02 23.91
N ALA A 493 2.57 -7.91 24.57
CA ALA A 493 2.51 -7.84 26.03
C ALA A 493 1.47 -8.79 26.66
N GLY A 494 0.39 -9.08 25.95
CA GLY A 494 -0.63 -10.05 26.34
C GLY A 494 -0.14 -11.51 26.34
N ASP A 495 0.92 -11.82 25.58
CA ASP A 495 1.54 -13.15 25.54
C ASP A 495 2.80 -13.25 26.43
N GLY A 496 3.18 -12.17 27.12
CA GLY A 496 4.36 -12.10 27.97
C GLY A 496 5.48 -11.20 27.46
N GLY A 497 5.23 -10.44 26.39
CA GLY A 497 6.09 -9.34 25.97
C GLY A 497 7.45 -9.76 25.43
N LEU A 498 8.44 -8.87 25.58
CA LEU A 498 9.80 -9.09 25.11
C LEU A 498 10.46 -10.34 25.74
N LYS A 499 10.01 -10.79 26.91
CA LYS A 499 10.50 -12.02 27.57
C LYS A 499 10.21 -13.29 26.79
N ARG A 500 9.25 -13.25 25.85
CA ARG A 500 8.97 -14.35 24.92
C ARG A 500 9.88 -14.37 23.71
N LEU A 501 10.63 -13.31 23.41
CA LEU A 501 11.50 -13.28 22.25
C LEU A 501 12.67 -14.25 22.47
N VAL A 502 12.75 -15.32 21.68
CA VAL A 502 13.76 -16.39 21.87
C VAL A 502 14.75 -16.50 20.72
N TRP A 503 14.43 -15.94 19.55
CA TRP A 503 15.33 -15.95 18.40
C TRP A 503 15.10 -14.72 17.52
N MET A 504 16.19 -14.12 17.04
CA MET A 504 16.15 -13.08 16.02
C MET A 504 17.50 -12.98 15.29
N PRO A 505 17.56 -12.53 14.03
CA PRO A 505 18.83 -12.43 13.30
C PRO A 505 19.84 -11.53 13.98
N THR A 506 21.13 -11.88 13.91
CA THR A 506 22.22 -11.08 14.50
C THR A 506 22.20 -9.64 14.00
N SER A 507 21.96 -9.44 12.70
CA SER A 507 21.87 -8.09 12.11
C SER A 507 20.79 -7.23 12.76
N LEU A 508 19.61 -7.82 13.04
CA LEU A 508 18.51 -7.12 13.71
C LEU A 508 18.82 -6.88 15.19
N LYS A 509 19.52 -7.81 15.87
CA LYS A 509 20.00 -7.59 17.24
C LYS A 509 20.92 -6.40 17.33
N GLU A 510 21.89 -6.31 16.43
CA GLU A 510 22.84 -5.19 16.42
C GLU A 510 22.16 -3.86 16.08
N GLU A 511 21.24 -3.86 15.12
CA GLU A 511 20.44 -2.69 14.76
C GLU A 511 19.64 -2.14 15.96
N LEU A 512 19.04 -3.04 16.75
CA LEU A 512 18.20 -2.69 17.90
C LEU A 512 18.91 -2.78 19.25
N ARG A 513 20.23 -2.98 19.28
CA ARG A 513 20.99 -3.36 20.49
C ARG A 513 20.77 -2.38 21.65
N GLU A 514 20.92 -1.09 21.40
CA GLU A 514 20.73 -0.05 22.42
C GLU A 514 19.33 -0.11 23.05
N ARG A 515 18.31 -0.29 22.21
CA ARG A 515 16.90 -0.34 22.63
C ARG A 515 16.58 -1.64 23.36
N LEU A 516 17.06 -2.78 22.88
CA LEU A 516 16.88 -4.08 23.52
C LEU A 516 17.55 -4.14 24.91
N ILE A 517 18.75 -3.57 25.07
CA ILE A 517 19.41 -3.46 26.38
C ILE A 517 18.58 -2.58 27.33
N MET A 518 18.08 -1.44 26.84
CA MET A 518 17.21 -0.56 27.63
C MET A 518 15.94 -1.29 28.06
N ARG A 519 15.24 -1.96 27.13
CA ARG A 519 14.03 -2.73 27.43
C ARG A 519 14.30 -3.89 28.39
N GLY A 520 15.40 -4.62 28.20
CA GLY A 520 15.82 -5.70 29.10
C GLY A 520 15.99 -5.21 30.53
N LYS A 521 16.62 -4.04 30.74
CA LYS A 521 16.73 -3.41 32.07
C LYS A 521 15.36 -3.07 32.68
N GLU A 522 14.45 -2.51 31.90
CA GLU A 522 13.09 -2.20 32.37
C GLU A 522 12.28 -3.45 32.72
N GLU A 523 12.50 -4.54 32.00
CA GLU A 523 11.88 -5.85 32.24
C GLU A 523 12.52 -6.64 33.41
N GLY A 524 13.60 -6.11 34.01
CA GLY A 524 14.35 -6.75 35.09
C GLY A 524 15.36 -7.82 34.63
N ILE A 525 15.66 -7.89 33.33
CA ILE A 525 16.58 -8.86 32.70
C ILE A 525 17.59 -8.10 31.81
N PRO A 526 18.60 -7.43 32.39
CA PRO A 526 19.53 -6.57 31.64
C PRO A 526 20.34 -7.29 30.55
N ASP A 527 20.57 -8.59 30.72
CA ASP A 527 21.29 -9.48 29.81
C ASP A 527 20.36 -10.22 28.83
N LEU A 528 19.08 -9.83 28.73
CA LEU A 528 18.09 -10.52 27.89
C LEU A 528 18.57 -10.67 26.44
N ILE A 529 19.21 -9.64 25.87
CA ILE A 529 19.74 -9.67 24.50
C ILE A 529 20.73 -10.82 24.26
N ASP A 530 21.52 -11.17 25.27
CA ASP A 530 22.53 -12.24 25.21
C ASP A 530 21.93 -13.63 25.49
N ARG A 531 20.65 -13.69 25.91
CA ARG A 531 19.90 -14.94 26.09
C ARG A 531 19.08 -15.31 24.87
N ILE A 532 18.77 -14.35 24.00
CA ILE A 532 18.05 -14.57 22.74
C ILE A 532 19.01 -15.27 21.77
N ALA A 533 18.59 -16.36 21.11
CA ALA A 533 19.38 -17.03 20.08
C ALA A 533 19.39 -16.26 18.75
N ASP A 534 20.30 -16.60 17.85
CA ASP A 534 20.35 -16.08 16.47
C ASP A 534 20.84 -17.19 15.53
N GLU A 535 21.04 -16.86 14.26
CA GLU A 535 21.53 -17.82 13.27
C GLU A 535 22.94 -18.36 13.53
N THR A 536 23.73 -17.74 14.42
CA THR A 536 25.05 -18.26 14.82
C THR A 536 24.96 -19.36 15.88
N VAL A 537 23.83 -19.42 16.59
CA VAL A 537 23.48 -20.48 17.54
C VAL A 537 22.84 -21.66 16.82
N GLY A 538 21.84 -21.40 15.97
CA GLY A 538 21.07 -22.44 15.29
C GLY A 538 19.88 -21.90 14.50
N THR A 539 19.34 -22.74 13.63
CA THR A 539 18.17 -22.40 12.79
C THR A 539 17.06 -23.45 12.89
N THR A 540 17.15 -24.33 13.90
CA THR A 540 16.12 -25.31 14.25
C THR A 540 15.66 -25.09 15.70
N GLU A 541 14.43 -25.49 16.00
CA GLU A 541 13.86 -25.31 17.35
C GLU A 541 14.64 -26.12 18.42
N GLU A 542 15.23 -27.26 18.05
CA GLU A 542 16.05 -28.09 18.96
C GLU A 542 17.36 -27.39 19.37
N GLU A 543 18.09 -26.82 18.40
CA GLU A 543 19.32 -26.06 18.66
C GLU A 543 19.04 -24.82 19.52
N VAL A 544 17.97 -24.09 19.19
CA VAL A 544 17.56 -22.91 19.94
C VAL A 544 17.19 -23.31 21.37
N LEU A 545 16.37 -24.36 21.56
CA LEU A 545 15.98 -24.81 22.90
C LEU A 545 17.17 -25.19 23.78
N ALA A 546 18.21 -25.82 23.21
CA ALA A 546 19.43 -26.16 23.95
C ALA A 546 20.13 -24.89 24.46
N TYR A 547 20.26 -23.86 23.61
CA TYR A 547 20.84 -22.58 23.99
C TYR A 547 20.00 -21.84 25.04
N LEU A 548 18.68 -21.82 24.87
CA LEU A 548 17.78 -21.17 25.84
C LEU A 548 17.89 -21.81 27.24
N LYS A 549 18.09 -23.12 27.32
CA LYS A 549 18.34 -23.82 28.60
C LYS A 549 19.69 -23.43 29.19
N GLU A 550 20.74 -23.36 28.39
CA GLU A 550 22.08 -22.93 28.83
C GLU A 550 22.05 -21.50 29.37
N LYS A 551 21.37 -20.59 28.67
CA LYS A 551 21.25 -19.18 29.03
C LYS A 551 20.15 -18.89 30.06
N ASP A 552 19.47 -19.92 30.56
CA ASP A 552 18.37 -19.80 31.51
C ASP A 552 17.32 -18.77 31.06
N HIS A 553 16.86 -18.91 29.81
CA HIS A 553 15.96 -17.94 29.19
C HIS A 553 14.61 -17.85 29.93
N PRO A 554 14.09 -16.64 30.22
CA PRO A 554 12.85 -16.46 31.00
C PRO A 554 11.63 -17.17 30.40
N ALA A 555 11.50 -17.17 29.06
CA ALA A 555 10.39 -17.84 28.37
C ALA A 555 10.17 -19.29 28.82
N LEU A 556 11.23 -20.04 29.16
CA LEU A 556 11.12 -21.46 29.56
C LEU A 556 10.46 -21.66 30.94
N LYS A 557 10.34 -20.60 31.74
CA LYS A 557 9.75 -20.63 33.09
C LYS A 557 8.38 -19.96 33.17
N MET A 558 7.95 -19.33 32.08
CA MET A 558 6.64 -18.72 31.97
C MET A 558 5.58 -19.78 31.69
N ASP A 559 4.31 -19.44 31.88
CA ASP A 559 3.21 -20.30 31.49
C ASP A 559 3.31 -20.70 30.00
N PRO A 560 2.74 -21.84 29.58
CA PRO A 560 2.71 -22.23 28.17
C PRO A 560 2.13 -21.10 27.29
N ILE A 561 2.86 -20.71 26.24
CA ILE A 561 2.42 -19.70 25.27
C ILE A 561 1.25 -20.20 24.41
N VAL A 562 1.18 -21.52 24.21
CA VAL A 562 0.08 -22.23 23.58
C VAL A 562 -0.38 -23.32 24.54
N GLY A 563 -1.70 -23.47 24.67
CA GLY A 563 -2.35 -24.36 25.65
C GLY A 563 -2.06 -25.84 25.46
#